data_AF-A0A257Y957-F1
#
_entry.id   AF-A0A257Y957-F1
#
_cell.length_a   1.000
_cell.length_b   1.000
_cell.length_c   1.000
_cell.angle_alpha   90.00
_cell.angle_beta   90.00
_cell.angle_gamma   90.00
#
_symmetry.space_group_name_H-M   'P 1'
#
loop_
_entity.id
_entity.type
_entity.pdbx_description
1 polymer ?
#
loop_
_entity_poly.entity_id
_entity_poly.type
_entity_poly.pdbx_seq_one_letter_code
_entity_poly.pdbx_strand_id
1 'polypeptide(L)'
;MSEFSSGPGAIEPDPSVIGGIAQPALAVLPDPSALFATRAQRFRDLAPHSALRPYLLFLADLVQIQHDIQAGLPEPLLPDVAARKRAAEFAMPPLDRAQFSYDDAFGTTFDRLLRAMQPVEKPDAAAAALDAVMRAPPMAREAMILNVLADSIPVEAMAEHIYVAAALQVHFARLSARLDAKALVPLGD
;
A
#
# COMPACT_ATOMS: atom_id res chain seq x y z
N MET A 1 -28.89 26.56 -12.79
CA MET A 1 -28.19 26.99 -11.56
C MET A 1 -28.63 26.04 -10.46
N SER A 2 -28.23 24.76 -10.49
CA SER A 2 -26.94 24.20 -10.06
C SER A 2 -26.64 24.49 -8.59
N GLU A 3 -27.19 23.65 -7.72
CA GLU A 3 -26.67 23.45 -6.36
C GLU A 3 -25.62 22.35 -6.41
N PHE A 4 -24.45 22.65 -5.84
CA PHE A 4 -23.30 21.78 -5.77
C PHE A 4 -23.42 20.80 -4.59
N SER A 5 -23.25 19.52 -4.93
CA SER A 5 -22.93 18.35 -4.12
C SER A 5 -22.13 18.61 -2.84
N SER A 6 -22.61 18.07 -1.72
CA SER A 6 -21.84 17.88 -0.47
C SER A 6 -20.69 16.89 -0.69
N GLY A 7 -19.46 17.27 -0.32
CA GLY A 7 -18.29 16.39 -0.27
C GLY A 7 -18.15 15.72 1.11
N PRO A 8 -17.38 14.62 1.23
CA PRO A 8 -17.24 13.89 2.48
C PRO A 8 -16.25 14.57 3.42
N GLY A 9 -16.60 14.63 4.71
CA GLY A 9 -15.69 14.98 5.81
C GLY A 9 -15.73 16.44 6.27
N ALA A 10 -16.91 17.03 6.42
CA ALA A 10 -17.04 18.30 7.13
C ALA A 10 -16.63 18.11 8.60
N ILE A 11 -15.45 18.62 8.96
CA ILE A 11 -15.08 18.84 10.36
C ILE A 11 -16.02 19.94 10.84
N GLU A 12 -17.11 19.56 11.50
CA GLU A 12 -18.07 20.51 12.04
C GLU A 12 -17.45 21.16 13.30
N PRO A 13 -17.12 22.46 13.27
CA PRO A 13 -16.51 23.11 14.42
C PRO A 13 -17.55 23.31 15.52
N ASP A 14 -17.28 22.79 16.71
CA ASP A 14 -18.09 23.02 17.90
C ASP A 14 -17.96 24.49 18.36
N PRO A 15 -19.01 25.32 18.23
CA PRO A 15 -18.95 26.74 18.56
C PRO A 15 -18.82 27.02 20.06
N SER A 16 -18.91 25.99 20.92
CA SER A 16 -18.65 26.11 22.36
C SER A 16 -17.16 26.17 22.72
N VAL A 17 -16.26 25.88 21.77
CA VAL A 17 -14.81 25.90 21.95
C VAL A 17 -14.21 27.18 21.38
N ILE A 18 -14.40 28.31 22.06
CA ILE A 18 -13.72 29.58 21.71
C ILE A 18 -12.27 29.50 22.20
N GLY A 19 -11.31 29.32 21.27
CA GLY A 19 -9.87 29.35 21.55
C GLY A 19 -9.19 27.99 21.76
N GLY A 20 -9.88 26.87 21.53
CA GLY A 20 -9.24 25.55 21.55
C GLY A 20 -8.53 25.25 20.24
N ILE A 21 -7.24 24.91 20.32
CA ILE A 21 -6.52 24.36 19.17
C ILE A 21 -7.16 23.00 18.86
N ALA A 22 -7.75 22.85 17.68
CA ALA A 22 -8.25 21.55 17.22
C ALA A 22 -7.08 20.55 17.25
N GLN A 23 -7.18 19.51 18.09
CA GLN A 23 -6.19 18.44 18.09
C GLN A 23 -6.43 17.59 16.85
N PRO A 24 -5.47 17.50 15.91
CA PRO A 24 -5.63 16.65 14.74
C PRO A 24 -5.72 15.19 15.18
N ALA A 25 -6.45 14.37 14.41
CA ALA A 25 -6.46 12.93 14.61
C ALA A 25 -5.01 12.40 14.53
N LEU A 26 -4.65 11.52 15.46
CA LEU A 26 -3.31 10.93 15.52
C LEU A 26 -2.93 10.22 14.21
N ALA A 27 -3.90 9.56 13.58
CA ALA A 27 -3.71 8.85 12.31
C ALA A 27 -4.94 8.97 11.42
N VAL A 28 -4.69 8.99 10.10
CA VAL A 28 -5.70 8.80 9.06
C VAL A 28 -5.46 7.43 8.44
N LEU A 29 -6.43 6.53 8.57
CA LEU A 29 -6.32 5.20 7.98
C LEU A 29 -6.48 5.30 6.44
N PRO A 30 -5.77 4.46 5.67
CA PRO A 30 -5.96 4.45 4.23
C PRO A 30 -7.35 3.94 3.87
N ASP A 31 -7.90 4.44 2.76
CA ASP A 31 -9.03 3.83 2.07
C ASP A 31 -8.51 3.03 0.87
N PRO A 32 -8.40 1.69 0.94
CA PRO A 32 -7.87 0.88 -0.16
C PRO A 32 -8.71 0.96 -1.43
N SER A 33 -9.99 1.36 -1.34
CA SER A 33 -10.88 1.52 -2.48
C SER A 33 -10.57 2.80 -3.29
N ALA A 34 -9.94 3.81 -2.68
CA ALA A 34 -9.63 5.07 -3.35
C ALA A 34 -8.13 5.35 -3.48
N LEU A 35 -7.29 4.85 -2.55
CA LEU A 35 -5.88 5.19 -2.41
C LEU A 35 -5.08 5.00 -3.71
N PHE A 36 -5.18 3.82 -4.29
CA PHE A 36 -4.40 3.47 -5.47
C PHE A 36 -4.96 4.13 -6.74
N ALA A 37 -6.29 4.17 -6.93
CA ALA A 37 -6.91 4.88 -8.05
C ALA A 37 -6.51 6.37 -8.08
N THR A 38 -6.55 7.04 -6.92
CA THR A 38 -6.14 8.44 -6.79
C THR A 38 -4.66 8.62 -7.14
N ARG A 39 -3.80 7.72 -6.68
CA ARG A 39 -2.35 7.77 -6.97
C ARG A 39 -2.05 7.49 -8.44
N ALA A 40 -2.75 6.55 -9.07
CA ALA A 40 -2.62 6.27 -10.50
C ALA A 40 -3.01 7.50 -11.33
N GLN A 41 -4.15 8.13 -11.01
CA GLN A 41 -4.58 9.37 -11.67
C GLN A 41 -3.53 10.47 -11.51
N ARG A 42 -2.98 10.65 -10.30
CA ARG A 42 -1.93 11.64 -10.06
C ARG A 42 -0.70 11.43 -10.93
N PHE A 43 -0.28 10.19 -11.15
CA PHE A 43 0.83 9.90 -12.07
C PHE A 43 0.48 10.26 -13.52
N ARG A 44 -0.74 9.96 -13.98
CA ARG A 44 -1.20 10.35 -15.33
C ARG A 44 -1.26 11.86 -15.50
N ASP A 45 -1.65 12.61 -14.46
CA ASP A 45 -1.70 14.07 -14.50
C ASP A 45 -0.30 14.70 -14.57
N LEU A 46 0.70 14.09 -13.92
CA LEU A 46 2.09 14.57 -13.92
C LEU A 46 2.86 14.20 -15.19
N ALA A 47 2.45 13.15 -15.89
CA ALA A 47 3.19 12.59 -17.03
C ALA A 47 3.35 13.54 -18.23
N PRO A 48 2.34 14.32 -18.68
CA PRO A 48 2.43 15.15 -19.88
C PRO A 48 3.54 16.22 -19.86
N HIS A 49 3.94 16.67 -18.67
CA HIS A 49 4.90 17.78 -18.51
C HIS A 49 6.28 17.32 -18.01
N SER A 50 6.53 16.00 -17.99
CA SER A 50 7.73 15.43 -17.40
C SER A 50 8.61 14.75 -18.45
N ALA A 51 9.94 14.95 -18.34
CA ALA A 51 10.92 14.15 -19.08
C ALA A 51 10.86 12.65 -18.72
N LEU A 52 10.23 12.29 -17.60
CA LEU A 52 10.01 10.93 -17.14
C LEU A 52 8.66 10.36 -17.58
N ARG A 53 8.01 10.92 -18.61
CA ARG A 53 6.66 10.52 -19.04
C ARG A 53 6.45 9.00 -19.14
N PRO A 54 7.30 8.21 -19.85
CA PRO A 54 7.10 6.77 -19.95
C PRO A 54 7.14 6.06 -18.60
N TYR A 55 8.05 6.49 -17.71
CA TYR A 55 8.15 5.95 -16.36
C TYR A 55 6.93 6.28 -15.50
N LEU A 56 6.43 7.52 -15.58
CA LEU A 56 5.22 7.91 -14.84
C LEU A 56 3.97 7.17 -15.34
N LEU A 57 3.87 6.89 -16.65
CA LEU A 57 2.79 6.08 -17.19
C LEU A 57 2.88 4.61 -16.74
N PHE A 58 4.09 4.03 -16.73
CA PHE A 58 4.31 2.70 -16.15
C PHE A 58 3.89 2.63 -14.67
N LEU A 59 4.28 3.62 -13.86
CA LEU A 59 3.84 3.71 -12.46
C LEU A 59 2.33 3.89 -12.34
N ALA A 60 1.71 4.68 -13.22
CA ALA A 60 0.26 4.84 -13.25
C ALA A 60 -0.45 3.50 -13.50
N ASP A 61 0.05 2.69 -14.44
CA ASP A 61 -0.53 1.38 -14.77
C ASP A 61 -0.31 0.37 -13.64
N LEU A 62 0.90 0.30 -13.06
CA LEU A 62 1.19 -0.54 -11.90
C LEU A 62 0.25 -0.22 -10.72
N VAL A 63 0.07 1.07 -10.42
CA VAL A 63 -0.78 1.51 -9.32
C VAL A 63 -2.26 1.35 -9.64
N GLN A 64 -2.67 1.49 -10.90
CA GLN A 64 -4.03 1.16 -11.31
C GLN A 64 -4.31 -0.34 -11.09
N ILE A 65 -3.36 -1.21 -11.42
CA ILE A 65 -3.46 -2.65 -11.15
C ILE A 65 -3.56 -2.91 -9.65
N GLN A 66 -2.81 -2.19 -8.79
CA GLN A 66 -2.98 -2.29 -7.33
C GLN A 66 -4.41 -1.97 -6.87
N HIS A 67 -5.11 -1.05 -7.55
CA HIS A 67 -6.53 -0.80 -7.31
C HIS A 67 -7.39 -1.98 -7.80
N ASP A 68 -7.24 -2.36 -9.06
CA ASP A 68 -8.16 -3.27 -9.75
C ASP A 68 -8.14 -4.70 -9.19
N ILE A 69 -6.98 -5.21 -8.76
CA ILE A 69 -6.84 -6.60 -8.30
C ILE A 69 -7.55 -6.89 -6.97
N GLN A 70 -7.96 -5.84 -6.24
CA GLN A 70 -8.49 -5.97 -4.88
C GLN A 70 -9.86 -6.64 -4.82
N ALA A 71 -10.66 -6.52 -5.88
CA ALA A 71 -12.00 -7.10 -5.92
C ALA A 71 -11.93 -8.63 -5.75
N GLY A 72 -12.62 -9.15 -4.73
CA GLY A 72 -12.66 -10.59 -4.43
C GLY A 72 -11.33 -11.18 -3.96
N LEU A 73 -10.43 -10.38 -3.39
CA LEU A 73 -9.31 -10.91 -2.60
C LEU A 73 -9.82 -11.45 -1.26
N PRO A 74 -9.18 -12.50 -0.70
CA PRO A 74 -9.38 -12.88 0.69
C PRO A 74 -9.09 -11.70 1.63
N GLU A 75 -9.81 -11.60 2.74
CA GLU A 75 -9.51 -10.61 3.78
C GLU A 75 -8.16 -10.95 4.45
N PRO A 76 -7.24 -9.98 4.59
CA PRO A 76 -5.95 -10.23 5.22
C PRO A 76 -6.13 -10.54 6.70
N LEU A 77 -5.16 -11.16 7.36
CA LEU A 77 -5.25 -11.44 8.79
C LEU A 77 -4.53 -10.35 9.60
N LEU A 78 -5.27 -9.63 10.45
CA LEU A 78 -4.65 -8.74 11.42
C LEU A 78 -3.91 -9.58 12.49
N PRO A 79 -2.76 -9.10 13.02
CA PRO A 79 -2.21 -9.63 14.27
C PRO A 79 -3.29 -9.66 15.33
N ASP A 80 -3.30 -10.64 16.25
CA ASP A 80 -4.40 -10.76 17.20
C ASP A 80 -4.55 -9.52 18.12
N VAL A 81 -5.71 -9.39 18.77
CA VAL A 81 -6.03 -8.21 19.61
C VAL A 81 -5.02 -8.05 20.76
N ALA A 82 -4.54 -9.16 21.34
CA ALA A 82 -3.60 -9.11 22.46
C ALA A 82 -2.22 -8.62 22.01
N ALA A 83 -1.74 -9.10 20.87
CA ALA A 83 -0.51 -8.66 20.22
C ALA A 83 -0.56 -7.16 19.90
N ARG A 84 -1.67 -6.67 19.32
CA ARG A 84 -1.82 -5.23 19.03
C ARG A 84 -1.90 -4.37 20.30
N LYS A 85 -2.59 -4.84 21.35
CA LYS A 85 -2.62 -4.15 22.66
C LYS A 85 -1.23 -4.08 23.29
N ARG A 86 -0.48 -5.18 23.25
CA ARG A 86 0.90 -5.23 23.73
C ARG A 86 1.80 -4.30 22.92
N ALA A 87 1.66 -4.28 21.60
CA ALA A 87 2.40 -3.35 20.75
C ALA A 87 2.16 -1.89 21.18
N ALA A 88 0.89 -1.52 21.42
CA ALA A 88 0.56 -0.19 21.93
C ALA A 88 1.14 0.09 23.33
N GLU A 89 1.11 -0.87 24.26
CA GLU A 89 1.70 -0.73 25.60
C GLU A 89 3.20 -0.42 25.56
N PHE A 90 3.92 -1.02 24.61
CA PHE A 90 5.37 -0.84 24.45
C PHE A 90 5.75 0.15 23.33
N ALA A 91 4.80 0.97 22.85
CA ALA A 91 5.01 1.93 21.77
C ALA A 91 5.68 1.33 20.51
N MET A 92 5.29 0.09 20.17
CA MET A 92 5.71 -0.64 18.96
C MET A 92 4.64 -0.52 17.85
N PRO A 93 5.03 -0.64 16.57
CA PRO A 93 4.08 -0.62 15.47
C PRO A 93 2.98 -1.70 15.63
N PRO A 94 1.70 -1.36 15.40
CA PRO A 94 0.60 -2.34 15.47
C PRO A 94 0.67 -3.39 14.34
N LEU A 95 1.39 -3.06 13.27
CA LEU A 95 1.73 -3.92 12.14
C LEU A 95 3.26 -3.94 12.03
N ASP A 96 3.90 -4.83 12.79
CA ASP A 96 5.35 -4.99 12.76
C ASP A 96 5.79 -5.75 11.48
N ARG A 97 6.53 -5.05 10.61
CA ARG A 97 7.08 -5.62 9.36
C ARG A 97 7.96 -6.84 9.60
N ALA A 98 8.64 -6.93 10.75
CA ALA A 98 9.49 -8.04 11.11
C ALA A 98 8.69 -9.31 11.50
N GLN A 99 7.40 -9.15 11.81
CA GLN A 99 6.47 -10.24 12.14
C GLN A 99 5.51 -10.57 10.99
N PHE A 100 5.82 -10.10 9.77
CA PHE A 100 5.03 -10.44 8.59
C PHE A 100 4.94 -11.96 8.41
N SER A 101 3.73 -12.44 8.10
CA SER A 101 3.46 -13.83 7.77
C SER A 101 2.85 -13.91 6.38
N TYR A 102 3.31 -14.88 5.59
CA TYR A 102 2.77 -15.14 4.26
C TYR A 102 1.41 -15.84 4.39
N ASP A 103 0.33 -15.06 4.41
CA ASP A 103 -1.05 -15.56 4.45
C ASP A 103 -1.66 -15.75 3.05
N ASP A 104 -2.81 -16.44 3.00
CA ASP A 104 -3.54 -16.70 1.74
C ASP A 104 -3.93 -15.39 1.01
N ALA A 105 -4.22 -14.33 1.78
CA ALA A 105 -4.58 -13.03 1.22
C ALA A 105 -3.39 -12.39 0.49
N PHE A 106 -2.20 -12.41 1.09
CA PHE A 106 -0.98 -11.94 0.46
C PHE A 106 -0.61 -12.80 -0.74
N GLY A 107 -0.64 -14.13 -0.62
CA GLY A 107 -0.36 -15.03 -1.74
C GLY A 107 -1.24 -14.76 -2.95
N THR A 108 -2.56 -14.64 -2.72
CA THR A 108 -3.52 -14.31 -3.80
C THR A 108 -3.27 -12.92 -4.38
N THR A 109 -2.94 -11.93 -3.54
CA THR A 109 -2.61 -10.56 -3.97
C THR A 109 -1.37 -10.55 -4.86
N PHE A 110 -0.32 -11.25 -4.44
CA PHE A 110 0.96 -11.32 -5.13
C PHE A 110 0.80 -11.94 -6.52
N ASP A 111 0.17 -13.12 -6.60
CA ASP A 111 -0.01 -13.81 -7.88
C ASP A 111 -0.94 -13.03 -8.85
N ARG A 112 -2.00 -12.37 -8.34
CA ARG A 112 -2.87 -11.53 -9.17
C ARG A 112 -2.15 -10.31 -9.71
N LEU A 113 -1.35 -9.64 -8.89
CA LEU A 113 -0.57 -8.47 -9.31
C LEU A 113 0.42 -8.84 -10.43
N LEU A 114 1.20 -9.90 -10.24
CA LEU A 114 2.17 -10.35 -11.25
C LEU A 114 1.50 -10.69 -12.58
N ARG A 115 0.37 -11.42 -12.54
CA ARG A 115 -0.41 -11.74 -13.74
C ARG A 115 -0.97 -10.50 -14.44
N ALA A 116 -1.53 -9.56 -13.68
CA ALA A 116 -2.09 -8.32 -14.22
C ALA A 116 -1.03 -7.39 -14.84
N MET A 117 0.23 -7.49 -14.38
CA MET A 117 1.35 -6.73 -14.94
C MET A 117 1.89 -7.27 -16.26
N GLN A 118 1.56 -8.51 -16.65
CA GLN A 118 2.05 -9.12 -17.89
C GLN A 118 1.75 -8.28 -19.16
N PRO A 119 0.49 -7.84 -19.40
CA PRO A 119 0.15 -7.06 -20.60
C PRO A 119 0.60 -5.59 -20.56
N VAL A 120 1.09 -5.07 -19.43
CA VAL A 120 1.48 -3.66 -19.30
C VAL A 120 2.73 -3.38 -20.14
N GLU A 121 2.71 -2.27 -20.89
CA GLU A 121 3.87 -1.80 -21.64
C GLU A 121 4.99 -1.41 -20.68
N LYS A 122 6.19 -1.96 -20.92
CA LYS A 122 7.36 -1.78 -20.05
C LYS A 122 8.64 -2.08 -20.83
N PRO A 123 9.80 -1.51 -20.45
CA PRO A 123 11.08 -1.86 -21.04
C PRO A 123 11.44 -3.34 -20.85
N ASP A 124 12.28 -3.90 -21.73
CA ASP A 124 12.70 -5.30 -21.69
C ASP A 124 13.27 -5.73 -20.33
N ALA A 125 14.04 -4.86 -19.67
CA ALA A 125 14.58 -5.13 -18.34
C ALA A 125 13.47 -5.33 -17.29
N ALA A 126 12.41 -4.52 -17.34
CA ALA A 126 11.27 -4.63 -16.44
C ALA A 126 10.41 -5.87 -16.75
N ALA A 127 10.29 -6.25 -18.03
CA ALA A 127 9.63 -7.49 -18.44
C ALA A 127 10.41 -8.72 -17.96
N ALA A 128 11.73 -8.74 -18.15
CA ALA A 128 12.60 -9.82 -17.69
C ALA A 128 12.56 -9.98 -16.16
N ALA A 129 12.53 -8.87 -15.41
CA ALA A 129 12.38 -8.89 -13.95
C ALA A 129 11.02 -9.45 -13.52
N LEU A 130 9.92 -9.08 -14.20
CA LEU A 130 8.60 -9.65 -13.93
C LEU A 130 8.60 -11.18 -14.14
N ASP A 131 9.15 -11.63 -15.27
CA ASP A 131 9.27 -13.05 -15.60
C ASP A 131 10.18 -13.80 -14.62
N ALA A 132 11.22 -13.15 -14.09
CA ALA A 132 12.09 -13.72 -13.06
C ALA A 132 11.34 -13.94 -11.76
N VAL A 133 10.58 -12.94 -11.28
CA VAL A 133 9.75 -13.07 -10.07
C VAL A 133 8.67 -14.15 -10.24
N MET A 134 8.01 -14.18 -11.40
CA MET A 134 6.98 -15.19 -11.70
C MET A 134 7.54 -16.61 -11.74
N ARG A 135 8.78 -16.83 -12.18
CA ARG A 135 9.42 -18.16 -12.22
C ARG A 135 10.21 -18.52 -10.96
N ALA A 136 10.44 -17.56 -10.07
CA ALA A 136 11.22 -17.79 -8.86
C ALA A 136 10.56 -18.85 -7.96
N PRO A 137 11.34 -19.79 -7.39
CA PRO A 137 10.81 -20.76 -6.44
C PRO A 137 10.32 -20.07 -5.16
N PRO A 138 9.46 -20.72 -4.35
CA PRO A 138 8.89 -20.12 -3.14
C PRO A 138 9.93 -19.49 -2.21
N MET A 139 11.04 -20.17 -1.93
CA MET A 139 12.12 -19.64 -1.08
C MET A 139 12.76 -18.36 -1.63
N ALA A 140 12.89 -18.24 -2.95
CA ALA A 140 13.46 -17.03 -3.55
C ALA A 140 12.47 -15.86 -3.48
N ARG A 141 11.18 -16.12 -3.68
CA ARG A 141 10.12 -15.11 -3.48
C ARG A 141 10.06 -14.64 -2.04
N GLU A 142 10.16 -15.56 -1.09
CA GLU A 142 10.22 -15.26 0.35
C GLU A 142 11.43 -14.36 0.67
N ALA A 143 12.61 -14.69 0.15
CA ALA A 143 13.80 -13.84 0.32
C ALA A 143 13.58 -12.42 -0.25
N MET A 144 12.97 -12.27 -1.42
CA MET A 144 12.65 -10.95 -1.97
C MET A 144 11.68 -10.18 -1.08
N ILE A 145 10.65 -10.85 -0.55
CA ILE A 145 9.68 -10.24 0.38
C ILE A 145 10.38 -9.74 1.63
N LEU A 146 11.23 -10.57 2.24
CA LEU A 146 12.00 -10.20 3.42
C LEU A 146 12.95 -9.03 3.14
N ASN A 147 13.60 -8.99 1.97
CA ASN A 147 14.45 -7.86 1.59
C ASN A 147 13.67 -6.54 1.48
N VAL A 148 12.47 -6.56 0.87
CA VAL A 148 11.60 -5.37 0.83
C VAL A 148 11.20 -4.96 2.24
N LEU A 149 10.73 -5.92 3.04
CA LEU A 149 10.29 -5.65 4.41
C LEU A 149 11.43 -5.18 5.31
N ALA A 150 12.67 -5.57 5.05
CA ALA A 150 13.86 -5.16 5.78
C ALA A 150 14.48 -3.84 5.29
N ASP A 151 14.02 -3.28 4.17
CA ASP A 151 14.67 -2.18 3.44
C ASP A 151 16.13 -2.51 3.06
N SER A 152 16.35 -3.75 2.61
CA SER A 152 17.67 -4.31 2.29
C SER A 152 17.68 -4.88 0.87
N ILE A 153 17.16 -4.12 -0.08
CA ILE A 153 17.05 -4.53 -1.49
C ILE A 153 18.43 -4.44 -2.17
N PRO A 154 18.94 -5.53 -2.77
CA PRO A 154 20.17 -5.48 -3.58
C PRO A 154 19.96 -4.57 -4.80
N VAL A 155 20.91 -3.67 -5.06
CA VAL A 155 20.81 -2.67 -6.14
C VAL A 155 20.63 -3.34 -7.50
N GLU A 156 21.29 -4.47 -7.70
CA GLU A 156 21.30 -5.26 -8.92
C GLU A 156 19.97 -6.00 -9.16
N ALA A 157 19.15 -6.16 -8.12
CA ALA A 157 17.86 -6.84 -8.15
C ALA A 157 16.66 -5.90 -7.93
N MET A 158 16.88 -4.58 -8.02
CA MET A 158 15.85 -3.58 -7.71
C MET A 158 14.62 -3.72 -8.63
N ALA A 159 14.81 -4.17 -9.87
CA ALA A 159 13.74 -4.34 -10.84
C ALA A 159 12.74 -5.45 -10.46
N GLU A 160 13.20 -6.55 -9.85
CA GLU A 160 12.33 -7.62 -9.35
C GLU A 160 11.54 -7.15 -8.13
N HIS A 161 12.22 -6.45 -7.22
CA HIS A 161 11.66 -6.07 -5.93
C HIS A 161 10.56 -5.01 -6.05
N ILE A 162 10.48 -4.25 -7.16
CA ILE A 162 9.38 -3.29 -7.37
C ILE A 162 8.00 -3.97 -7.40
N TYR A 163 7.90 -5.17 -8.01
CA TYR A 163 6.65 -5.92 -8.10
C TYR A 163 6.27 -6.52 -6.75
N VAL A 164 7.27 -6.98 -6.00
CA VAL A 164 7.09 -7.49 -4.63
C VAL A 164 6.62 -6.38 -3.70
N ALA A 165 7.27 -5.21 -3.77
CA ALA A 165 6.88 -4.03 -3.00
C ALA A 165 5.46 -3.57 -3.36
N ALA A 166 5.08 -3.60 -4.64
CA ALA A 166 3.73 -3.24 -5.05
C ALA A 166 2.65 -4.16 -4.45
N ALA A 167 2.90 -5.48 -4.38
CA ALA A 167 1.98 -6.41 -3.74
C ALA A 167 1.92 -6.22 -2.22
N LEU A 168 3.06 -5.99 -1.56
CA LEU A 168 3.13 -5.68 -0.14
C LEU A 168 2.36 -4.39 0.19
N GLN A 169 2.47 -3.36 -0.64
CA GLN A 169 1.71 -2.11 -0.47
C GLN A 169 0.20 -2.36 -0.46
N VAL A 170 -0.33 -3.20 -1.37
CA VAL A 170 -1.77 -3.55 -1.40
C VAL A 170 -2.15 -4.27 -0.11
N HIS A 171 -1.38 -5.28 0.28
CA HIS A 171 -1.66 -6.06 1.48
C HIS A 171 -1.63 -5.21 2.76
N PHE A 172 -0.58 -4.41 2.95
CA PHE A 172 -0.46 -3.53 4.12
C PHE A 172 -1.44 -2.36 4.12
N ALA A 173 -1.85 -1.83 2.95
CA ALA A 173 -2.93 -0.86 2.89
C ALA A 173 -4.26 -1.47 3.39
N ARG A 174 -4.57 -2.70 2.96
CA ARG A 174 -5.77 -3.44 3.42
C ARG A 174 -5.71 -3.81 4.90
N LEU A 175 -4.55 -4.19 5.43
CA LEU A 175 -4.35 -4.40 6.87
C LEU A 175 -4.57 -3.10 7.66
N SER A 176 -3.94 -2.01 7.21
CA SER A 176 -3.95 -0.73 7.91
C SER A 176 -5.34 -0.11 7.95
N ALA A 177 -6.14 -0.27 6.89
CA ALA A 177 -7.53 0.18 6.82
C ALA A 177 -8.44 -0.49 7.87
N ARG A 178 -8.00 -1.61 8.47
CA ARG A 178 -8.75 -2.38 9.47
C ARG A 178 -8.29 -2.11 10.90
N LEU A 179 -7.30 -1.23 11.10
CA LEU A 179 -6.90 -0.80 12.43
C LEU A 179 -7.98 0.09 13.06
N ASP A 180 -7.94 0.23 14.39
CA ASP A 180 -8.70 1.25 15.09
C ASP A 180 -7.80 2.47 15.32
N ALA A 181 -8.04 3.55 14.57
CA ALA A 181 -7.24 4.77 14.65
C ALA A 181 -7.20 5.37 16.07
N LYS A 182 -8.25 5.16 16.88
CA LYS A 182 -8.34 5.68 18.25
C LYS A 182 -7.54 4.84 19.25
N ALA A 183 -7.21 3.60 18.89
CA ALA A 183 -6.40 2.70 19.70
C ALA A 183 -4.90 2.80 19.37
N LEU A 184 -4.52 3.62 18.38
CA LEU A 184 -3.13 3.87 18.05
C LEU A 184 -2.50 4.81 19.08
N VAL A 185 -1.21 4.60 19.33
CA VAL A 185 -0.39 5.43 20.20
C VAL A 185 0.79 6.00 19.41
N PRO A 186 1.33 7.16 19.80
CA PRO A 186 2.60 7.63 19.25
C PRO A 186 3.70 6.59 19.47
N LEU A 187 4.51 6.33 18.45
CA LEU A 187 5.73 5.55 18.57
C LEU A 187 6.84 6.45 19.12
N GLY A 188 7.78 5.89 19.87
CA GLY A 188 8.97 6.63 20.31
C GLY A 188 9.85 7.04 19.13
N ASP A 189 10.57 8.16 19.28
CA ASP A 189 11.62 8.62 18.35
C ASP A 189 12.84 7.66 18.35
#